data_AF-A0AA37BR05-F1
#
_entry.id   AF-A0AA37BR05-F1
#
_cell.length_a   1.000
_cell.length_b   1.000
_cell.length_c   1.000
_cell.angle_alpha   90.00
_cell.angle_beta   90.00
_cell.angle_gamma   90.00
#
_symmetry.space_group_name_H-M   'P 1'
#
loop_
_entity.id
_entity.type
_entity.pdbx_description
1 polymer ?
#
loop_
_entity_poly.entity_id
_entity_poly.type
_entity_poly.pdbx_seq_one_letter_code
_entity_poly.pdbx_strand_id
1 'polypeptide(L)'
;MTTIKSAVMSVISSDPTYSMIVSSGLCNYTSMAKRIQRTVEVMLGRQVNLNSITKALTQIRIEPRYVNIFGIVSQATLWAEYGLNELQCGLNDRLPEGSLLVVRRDGYYTCLCKTGEPGKIALIRIRTPKEASNTPGLSLFITEYLYLNGVEFSNIYRLGNEIWITSDSENAGRILSILSDMIYRSQH
;
A
#
# COMPACT_ATOMS: atom_id res chain seq x y z
N MET A 1 -28.07 14.29 -17.13
CA MET A 1 -28.07 12.84 -16.82
C MET A 1 -26.66 12.42 -16.43
N THR A 2 -26.48 11.93 -15.20
CA THR A 2 -25.19 11.38 -14.77
C THR A 2 -24.98 10.05 -15.47
N THR A 3 -23.88 9.93 -16.22
CA THR A 3 -23.47 8.69 -16.88
C THR A 3 -22.60 7.86 -15.94
N ILE A 4 -22.43 6.56 -16.21
CA ILE A 4 -21.48 5.71 -15.46
C ILE A 4 -20.08 6.34 -15.50
N LYS A 5 -19.64 6.81 -16.67
CA LYS A 5 -18.33 7.46 -16.82
C LYS A 5 -18.20 8.71 -15.95
N SER A 6 -19.20 9.60 -15.92
CA SER A 6 -19.14 10.80 -15.09
C SER A 6 -19.25 10.50 -13.60
N ALA A 7 -20.02 9.48 -13.20
CA ALA A 7 -20.09 9.03 -11.81
C ALA A 7 -18.75 8.45 -11.34
N VAL A 8 -18.15 7.53 -12.12
CA VAL A 8 -16.82 6.98 -11.83
C VAL A 8 -15.78 8.09 -11.79
N MET A 9 -15.77 9.01 -12.76
CA MET A 9 -14.85 10.15 -12.76
C MET A 9 -14.99 10.99 -11.48
N SER A 10 -16.21 11.28 -11.04
CA SER A 10 -16.46 12.04 -9.82
C SER A 10 -15.90 11.34 -8.58
N VAL A 11 -16.06 10.02 -8.48
CA VAL A 11 -15.50 9.24 -7.35
C VAL A 11 -13.98 9.27 -7.39
N ILE A 12 -13.36 9.00 -8.54
CA ILE A 12 -11.91 8.98 -8.68
C ILE A 12 -11.30 10.36 -8.45
N SER A 13 -11.90 11.43 -8.98
CA SER A 13 -11.42 12.80 -8.81
C SER A 13 -11.65 13.37 -7.40
N SER A 14 -12.56 12.78 -6.61
CA SER A 14 -12.79 13.19 -5.23
C SER A 14 -11.71 12.70 -4.26
N ASP A 15 -11.01 11.61 -4.62
CA ASP A 15 -9.93 11.03 -3.82
C ASP A 15 -8.59 11.20 -4.56
N PRO A 16 -7.66 12.02 -4.02
CA PRO A 16 -6.36 12.24 -4.65
C PRO A 16 -5.56 10.95 -4.86
N THR A 17 -5.69 9.96 -3.99
CA THR A 17 -5.00 8.67 -4.08
C THR A 17 -5.59 7.83 -5.21
N TYR A 18 -6.92 7.80 -5.36
CA TYR A 18 -7.56 7.13 -6.51
C TYR A 18 -7.20 7.78 -7.82
N SER A 19 -7.24 9.12 -7.88
CA SER A 19 -6.79 9.88 -9.05
C SER A 19 -5.38 9.52 -9.44
N MET A 20 -4.49 9.47 -8.46
CA MET A 20 -3.09 9.15 -8.65
C MET A 20 -2.91 7.72 -9.17
N ILE A 21 -3.46 6.70 -8.49
CA ILE A 21 -3.31 5.28 -8.86
C ILE A 21 -3.93 4.96 -10.23
N VAL A 22 -5.04 5.61 -10.59
CA VAL A 22 -5.66 5.46 -11.93
C VAL A 22 -4.80 6.12 -13.01
N SER A 23 -4.31 7.35 -12.76
CA SER A 23 -3.49 8.08 -13.73
C SER A 23 -2.17 7.40 -14.09
N SER A 24 -1.59 6.59 -13.19
CA SER A 24 -0.32 5.89 -13.43
C SER A 24 -0.44 4.54 -14.13
N GLY A 25 -1.66 4.05 -14.38
CA GLY A 25 -1.85 2.72 -14.96
C GLY A 25 -1.48 1.55 -14.05
N LEU A 26 -1.25 1.79 -12.77
CA LEU A 26 -0.95 0.76 -11.78
C LEU A 26 -2.23 0.20 -11.12
N CYS A 27 -3.39 0.82 -11.38
CA CYS A 27 -4.67 0.40 -10.83
C CYS A 27 -5.09 -1.01 -11.31
N ASN A 28 -5.40 -1.90 -10.37
CA ASN A 28 -6.21 -3.08 -10.67
C ASN A 28 -7.68 -2.65 -10.83
N TYR A 29 -8.09 -2.43 -12.07
CA TYR A 29 -9.42 -1.92 -12.39
C TYR A 29 -10.58 -2.80 -11.92
N THR A 30 -10.37 -4.12 -11.81
CA THR A 30 -11.41 -5.04 -11.32
C THR A 30 -11.63 -4.86 -9.82
N SER A 31 -10.55 -4.79 -9.05
CA SER A 31 -10.62 -4.55 -7.61
C SER A 31 -11.14 -3.15 -7.29
N MET A 32 -10.68 -2.13 -8.03
CA MET A 32 -11.17 -0.77 -7.91
C MET A 32 -12.67 -0.69 -8.23
N ALA A 33 -13.14 -1.37 -9.28
CA ALA A 33 -14.56 -1.42 -9.63
C ALA A 33 -15.41 -1.97 -8.48
N LYS A 34 -14.99 -3.08 -7.84
CA LYS A 34 -15.67 -3.65 -6.67
C LYS A 34 -15.75 -2.65 -5.51
N ARG A 35 -14.66 -1.92 -5.26
CA ARG A 35 -14.56 -0.95 -4.16
C ARG A 35 -15.50 0.24 -4.36
N ILE A 36 -15.54 0.82 -5.56
CA ILE A 36 -16.33 2.02 -5.82
C ILE A 36 -17.78 1.74 -6.25
N GLN A 37 -18.14 0.48 -6.51
CA GLN A 37 -19.43 0.09 -7.06
C GLN A 37 -20.60 0.70 -6.28
N ARG A 38 -20.61 0.53 -4.95
CA ARG A 38 -21.70 1.04 -4.11
C ARG A 38 -21.85 2.56 -4.22
N THR A 39 -20.74 3.28 -4.21
CA THR A 39 -20.74 4.75 -4.35
C THR A 39 -21.29 5.17 -5.72
N VAL A 40 -20.88 4.49 -6.79
CA VAL A 40 -21.37 4.74 -8.15
C VAL A 40 -22.87 4.45 -8.28
N GLU A 41 -23.34 3.37 -7.67
CA GLU A 41 -24.77 3.00 -7.68
C GLU A 41 -25.63 4.02 -6.93
N VAL A 42 -25.15 4.52 -5.78
CA VAL A 42 -25.81 5.60 -5.03
C VAL A 42 -25.92 6.87 -5.87
N MET A 43 -24.85 7.26 -6.58
CA MET A 43 -24.86 8.45 -7.44
C MET A 43 -25.80 8.33 -8.64
N LEU A 44 -26.04 7.11 -9.13
CA LEU A 44 -26.89 6.85 -10.30
C LEU A 44 -28.32 6.44 -9.94
N GLY A 45 -28.60 6.13 -8.67
CA GLY A 45 -29.90 5.65 -8.19
C GLY A 45 -30.28 4.26 -8.71
N ARG A 46 -29.32 3.46 -9.17
CA ARG A 46 -29.56 2.12 -9.73
C ARG A 46 -28.32 1.23 -9.60
N GLN A 47 -28.54 -0.08 -9.63
CA GLN A 47 -27.45 -1.05 -9.71
C GLN A 47 -26.69 -0.95 -11.03
N VAL A 48 -25.38 -1.21 -10.98
CA VAL A 48 -24.48 -1.13 -12.12
C VAL A 48 -23.59 -2.36 -12.18
N ASN A 49 -23.45 -2.94 -13.37
CA ASN A 49 -22.56 -4.07 -13.58
C ASN A 49 -21.09 -3.66 -13.38
N LEU A 50 -20.35 -4.46 -12.59
CA LEU A 50 -18.90 -4.32 -12.38
C LEU A 50 -18.11 -4.12 -13.68
N ASN A 51 -18.41 -4.89 -14.73
CA ASN A 51 -17.72 -4.78 -16.01
C ASN A 51 -17.89 -3.40 -16.67
N SER A 52 -19.03 -2.74 -16.46
CA SER A 52 -19.27 -1.39 -16.95
C SER A 52 -18.42 -0.37 -16.20
N ILE A 53 -18.21 -0.56 -14.90
CA ILE A 53 -17.34 0.28 -14.07
C ILE A 53 -15.87 0.06 -14.46
N THR A 54 -15.42 -1.19 -14.60
CA THR A 54 -14.07 -1.52 -15.07
C THR A 54 -13.78 -0.88 -16.43
N LYS A 55 -14.71 -0.99 -17.39
CA LYS A 55 -14.58 -0.35 -18.71
C LYS A 55 -14.55 1.18 -18.64
N ALA A 56 -15.28 1.78 -17.70
CA ALA A 56 -15.22 3.22 -17.49
C ALA A 56 -13.86 3.65 -16.92
N LEU A 57 -13.33 2.90 -15.94
CA LEU A 57 -12.03 3.18 -15.32
C LEU A 57 -10.88 3.14 -16.33
N THR A 58 -10.87 2.20 -17.27
CA THR A 58 -9.80 2.11 -18.30
C THR A 58 -9.82 3.26 -19.30
N GLN A 59 -10.90 4.05 -19.35
CA GLN A 59 -11.06 5.18 -20.27
C GLN A 59 -10.88 6.55 -19.60
N ILE A 60 -10.59 6.56 -18.30
CA ILE A 60 -10.35 7.79 -17.55
C ILE A 60 -8.94 8.30 -17.88
N ARG A 61 -8.87 9.59 -18.19
CA ARG A 61 -7.60 10.33 -18.27
C ARG A 61 -7.66 11.44 -17.23
N ILE A 62 -6.75 11.37 -16.27
CA ILE A 62 -6.59 12.37 -15.21
C ILE A 62 -5.19 12.93 -15.36
N GLU A 63 -5.09 14.26 -15.53
CA GLU A 63 -3.82 14.97 -15.43
C GLU A 63 -3.42 15.00 -13.94
N PRO A 64 -2.27 14.44 -13.54
CA PRO A 64 -1.87 14.37 -12.15
C PRO A 64 -1.62 15.79 -11.59
N ARG A 65 -2.32 16.14 -10.50
CA ARG A 65 -2.22 17.47 -9.84
C ARG A 65 -1.35 17.51 -8.59
N TYR A 66 -0.59 16.47 -8.27
CA TYR A 66 0.10 16.36 -6.99
C TYR A 66 1.58 15.94 -7.12
N VAL A 67 2.31 16.09 -6.00
CA VAL A 67 3.71 15.66 -5.80
C VAL A 67 3.97 14.37 -6.56
N ASN A 68 5.08 14.32 -7.30
CA ASN A 68 5.47 13.16 -8.10
C ASN A 68 5.90 11.98 -7.21
N ILE A 69 4.97 11.46 -6.41
CA ILE A 69 5.13 10.28 -5.56
C ILE A 69 5.50 9.08 -6.45
N PHE A 70 5.08 9.04 -7.72
CA PHE A 70 5.55 8.04 -8.68
C PHE A 70 7.05 8.13 -8.94
N GLY A 71 7.56 9.31 -9.27
CA GLY A 71 8.98 9.53 -9.47
C GLY A 71 9.80 9.24 -8.22
N ILE A 72 9.21 9.37 -7.03
CA ILE A 72 9.83 8.98 -5.77
C ILE A 72 9.86 7.44 -5.63
N VAL A 73 8.73 6.78 -5.90
CA VAL A 73 8.57 5.34 -5.76
C VAL A 73 9.40 4.59 -6.81
N SER A 74 9.51 5.10 -8.03
CA SER A 74 10.32 4.49 -9.11
C SER A 74 11.81 4.40 -8.78
N GLN A 75 12.27 5.21 -7.84
CA GLN A 75 13.63 5.24 -7.31
C GLN A 75 13.77 4.50 -5.97
N ALA A 76 12.69 3.87 -5.48
CA ALA A 76 12.72 3.15 -4.23
C ALA A 76 13.44 1.81 -4.37
N THR A 77 13.99 1.33 -3.26
CA THR A 77 14.58 -0.01 -3.14
C THR A 77 13.72 -0.87 -2.20
N LEU A 78 13.57 -2.15 -2.55
CA LEU A 78 12.78 -3.12 -1.80
C LEU A 78 13.68 -4.25 -1.28
N TRP A 79 13.46 -4.66 -0.04
CA TRP A 79 13.97 -5.92 0.48
C TRP A 79 13.03 -6.47 1.54
N ALA A 80 13.15 -7.75 1.86
CA ALA A 80 12.35 -8.38 2.89
C ALA A 80 13.19 -9.31 3.76
N GLU A 81 12.89 -9.30 5.05
CA GLU A 81 13.41 -10.24 6.02
C GLU A 81 12.31 -11.23 6.39
N TYR A 82 12.54 -12.51 6.12
CA TYR A 82 11.61 -13.60 6.44
C TYR A 82 12.03 -14.34 7.71
N GLY A 83 11.10 -15.13 8.28
CA GLY A 83 11.40 -15.99 9.42
C GLY A 83 11.52 -15.22 10.73
N LEU A 84 10.78 -14.12 10.87
CA LEU A 84 10.76 -13.32 12.10
C LEU A 84 9.68 -13.82 13.05
N ASN A 85 9.97 -13.70 14.34
CA ASN A 85 9.02 -13.90 15.43
C ASN A 85 8.76 -12.57 16.13
N GLU A 86 7.54 -12.43 16.61
CA GLU A 86 7.13 -11.33 17.46
C GLU A 86 7.26 -11.76 18.92
N LEU A 87 8.12 -11.07 19.67
CA LEU A 87 8.32 -11.30 21.09
C LEU A 87 7.85 -10.09 21.88
N GLN A 88 7.18 -10.35 23.01
CA GLN A 88 6.83 -9.34 23.99
C GLN A 88 7.89 -9.30 25.08
N CYS A 89 8.36 -8.10 25.42
CA CYS A 89 9.36 -7.86 26.45
C CYS A 89 8.87 -6.78 27.40
N GLY A 90 9.06 -6.92 28.71
CA GLY A 90 8.75 -5.89 29.69
C GLY A 90 9.59 -4.62 29.50
N LEU A 91 9.15 -3.50 30.07
CA LEU A 91 9.84 -2.20 29.94
C LEU A 91 11.26 -2.19 30.51
N ASN A 92 11.53 -3.05 31.50
CA ASN A 92 12.82 -3.16 32.18
C ASN A 92 13.61 -4.38 31.70
N ASP A 93 13.06 -5.18 30.79
CA ASP A 93 13.73 -6.37 30.28
C ASP A 93 14.79 -5.99 29.26
N ARG A 94 15.84 -6.79 29.17
CA ARG A 94 16.81 -6.66 28.10
C ARG A 94 16.12 -7.04 26.77
N LEU A 95 16.15 -6.13 25.81
CA LEU A 95 15.60 -6.40 24.48
C LEU A 95 16.35 -7.57 23.81
N PRO A 96 15.65 -8.43 23.05
CA PRO A 96 16.28 -9.54 22.34
C PRO A 96 17.38 -9.04 21.40
N GLU A 97 18.55 -9.66 21.45
CA GLU A 97 19.63 -9.37 20.51
C GLU A 97 19.18 -9.65 19.07
N GLY A 98 19.58 -8.80 18.13
CA GLY A 98 19.15 -8.93 16.74
C GLY A 98 17.70 -8.50 16.47
N SER A 99 17.06 -7.80 17.41
CA SER A 99 15.76 -7.13 17.15
C SER A 99 15.87 -6.17 15.98
N LEU A 100 15.10 -6.44 14.92
CA LEU A 100 15.05 -5.64 13.71
C LEU A 100 14.07 -4.48 13.84
N LEU A 101 12.96 -4.69 14.55
CA LEU A 101 11.96 -3.67 14.84
C LEU A 101 11.58 -3.79 16.32
N VAL A 102 11.53 -2.65 17.00
CA VAL A 102 11.07 -2.55 18.39
C VAL A 102 10.00 -1.47 18.46
N VAL A 103 8.82 -1.84 18.94
CA VAL A 103 7.67 -0.95 19.08
C VAL A 103 7.30 -0.90 20.55
N ARG A 104 7.32 0.30 21.14
CA ARG A 104 6.82 0.51 22.50
C ARG A 104 5.29 0.43 22.50
N ARG A 105 4.73 -0.39 23.38
CA ARG A 105 3.31 -0.48 23.72
C ARG A 105 3.12 0.00 25.16
N ASP A 106 1.86 0.06 25.58
CA ASP A 106 1.55 0.43 26.96
C ASP A 106 2.04 -0.69 27.91
N GLY A 107 3.07 -0.39 28.71
CA GLY A 107 3.65 -1.34 29.66
C GLY A 107 4.64 -2.38 29.12
N TYR A 108 4.94 -2.41 27.81
CA TYR A 108 5.88 -3.39 27.23
C TYR A 108 6.44 -2.96 25.86
N TYR A 109 7.38 -3.74 25.34
CA TYR A 109 7.90 -3.67 23.97
C TYR A 109 7.46 -4.88 23.16
N THR A 110 7.12 -4.64 21.89
CA THR A 110 6.99 -5.68 20.87
C THR A 110 8.24 -5.66 20.00
N CYS A 111 8.93 -6.79 19.90
CA CYS A 111 10.19 -6.93 19.17
C CYS A 111 10.01 -7.93 18.02
N LEU A 112 10.39 -7.55 16.80
CA LEU A 112 10.54 -8.49 15.68
C LEU A 112 12.00 -8.91 15.56
N CYS A 113 12.28 -10.19 15.72
CA CYS A 113 13.63 -10.74 15.68
C CYS A 113 13.63 -12.16 15.09
N LYS A 114 14.79 -12.63 14.64
CA LYS A 114 14.99 -14.05 14.33
C LYS A 114 15.24 -14.80 15.63
N THR A 115 14.63 -15.96 15.75
CA THR A 115 14.83 -16.88 16.87
C THR A 115 15.34 -18.23 16.34
N GLY A 116 15.63 -19.17 17.23
CA GLY A 116 15.93 -20.55 16.83
C GLY A 116 14.73 -21.30 16.23
N GLU A 117 13.51 -20.81 16.45
CA GLU A 117 12.27 -21.39 15.92
C GLU A 117 11.85 -20.76 14.58
N PRO A 118 11.12 -21.51 13.71
CA PRO A 118 10.61 -20.99 12.43
C PRO A 118 9.68 -19.79 12.63
N GLY A 119 10.12 -18.61 12.21
CA GLY A 119 9.29 -17.41 12.26
C GLY A 119 8.24 -17.34 11.17
N LYS A 120 7.07 -16.81 11.49
CA LYS A 120 5.94 -16.67 10.57
C LYS A 120 5.79 -15.27 9.99
N ILE A 121 6.53 -14.29 10.53
CA ILE A 121 6.42 -12.89 10.11
C ILE A 121 7.51 -12.58 9.10
N ALA A 122 7.15 -11.78 8.11
CA ALA A 122 8.07 -11.12 7.22
C ALA A 122 8.00 -9.60 7.41
N LEU A 123 9.16 -8.94 7.29
CA LEU A 123 9.32 -7.50 7.33
C LEU A 123 9.77 -7.03 5.94
N ILE A 124 8.86 -6.45 5.17
CA ILE A 124 9.16 -5.78 3.89
C ILE A 124 9.61 -4.35 4.20
N ARG A 125 10.73 -3.92 3.61
CA ARG A 125 11.23 -2.56 3.72
C ARG A 125 11.28 -1.90 2.34
N ILE A 126 10.80 -0.68 2.28
CA ILE A 126 10.76 0.19 1.11
C ILE A 126 11.56 1.42 1.46
N ARG A 127 12.71 1.63 0.83
CA ARG A 127 13.52 2.84 1.04
C ARG A 127 13.43 3.74 -0.18
N THR A 128 12.89 4.94 0.04
CA THR A 128 12.82 5.98 -0.97
C THR A 128 14.09 6.85 -0.95
N PRO A 129 14.30 7.70 -1.97
CA PRO A 129 15.31 8.77 -1.91
C PRO A 129 15.16 9.62 -0.63
N LYS A 130 16.28 10.15 -0.12
CA LYS A 130 16.28 10.88 1.16
C LYS A 130 15.45 12.16 1.09
N GLU A 131 15.40 12.78 -0.07
CA GLU A 131 14.63 13.98 -0.39
C GLU A 131 13.13 13.75 -0.21
N ALA A 132 12.68 12.49 -0.32
CA ALA A 132 11.30 12.08 -0.15
C ALA A 132 10.91 11.75 1.31
N SER A 133 11.81 11.92 2.29
CA SER A 133 11.54 11.59 3.69
C SER A 133 10.26 12.26 4.20
N ASN A 134 10.06 13.53 3.84
CA ASN A 134 8.95 14.35 4.30
C ASN A 134 7.79 14.43 3.30
N THR A 135 7.80 13.62 2.24
CA THR A 135 6.72 13.62 1.24
C THR A 135 5.42 13.12 1.88
N PRO A 136 4.39 13.98 2.02
CA PRO A 136 3.13 13.56 2.58
C PRO A 136 2.43 12.57 1.66
N GLY A 137 1.65 11.65 2.25
CA GLY A 137 0.79 10.74 1.48
C GLY A 137 1.49 9.52 0.88
N LEU A 138 2.83 9.38 0.97
CA LEU A 138 3.54 8.21 0.44
C LEU A 138 3.09 6.90 1.10
N SER A 139 3.01 6.85 2.44
CA SER A 139 2.53 5.64 3.15
C SER A 139 1.08 5.30 2.82
N LEU A 140 0.23 6.33 2.69
CA LEU A 140 -1.16 6.15 2.30
C LEU A 140 -1.28 5.60 0.88
N PHE A 141 -0.51 6.17 -0.06
CA PHE A 141 -0.44 5.72 -1.44
C PHE A 141 -0.03 4.24 -1.52
N ILE A 142 1.04 3.82 -0.82
CA ILE A 142 1.48 2.42 -0.82
C ILE A 142 0.40 1.50 -0.21
N THR A 143 -0.24 1.94 0.86
CA THR A 143 -1.31 1.18 1.52
C THR A 143 -2.50 0.97 0.58
N GLU A 144 -3.01 2.04 -0.02
CA GLU A 144 -4.12 1.97 -0.98
C GLU A 144 -3.73 1.16 -2.22
N TYR A 145 -2.50 1.30 -2.71
CA TYR A 145 -2.01 0.54 -3.85
C TYR A 145 -2.01 -0.98 -3.58
N LEU A 146 -1.48 -1.41 -2.43
CA LEU A 146 -1.52 -2.81 -2.02
C LEU A 146 -2.97 -3.31 -1.83
N TYR A 147 -3.79 -2.50 -1.17
CA TYR A 147 -5.19 -2.82 -0.93
C TYR A 147 -5.98 -3.00 -2.23
N LEU A 148 -5.80 -2.10 -3.20
CA LEU A 148 -6.41 -2.21 -4.54
C LEU A 148 -5.92 -3.42 -5.31
N ASN A 149 -4.72 -3.93 -5.02
CA ASN A 149 -4.23 -5.19 -5.58
C ASN A 149 -4.66 -6.43 -4.77
N GLY A 150 -5.59 -6.25 -3.82
CA GLY A 150 -6.22 -7.32 -3.05
C GLY A 150 -5.25 -7.97 -2.08
N VAL A 151 -4.35 -7.17 -1.50
CA VAL A 151 -3.37 -7.62 -0.50
C VAL A 151 -3.56 -6.84 0.79
N GLU A 152 -3.66 -7.59 1.88
CA GLU A 152 -3.69 -7.07 3.24
C GLU A 152 -2.33 -7.28 3.90
N PHE A 153 -2.04 -6.53 4.96
CA PHE A 153 -0.82 -6.66 5.75
C PHE A 153 -1.12 -6.30 7.20
N SER A 154 -0.26 -6.70 8.12
CA SER A 154 -0.52 -6.55 9.56
C SER A 154 -0.24 -5.14 10.07
N ASN A 155 0.91 -4.56 9.73
CA ASN A 155 1.29 -3.21 10.17
C ASN A 155 2.12 -2.47 9.11
N ILE A 156 2.11 -1.14 9.19
CA ILE A 156 2.99 -0.24 8.43
C ILE A 156 3.65 0.76 9.38
N TYR A 157 4.95 0.97 9.22
CA TYR A 157 5.75 1.90 10.01
C TYR A 157 6.49 2.86 9.08
N ARG A 158 6.51 4.14 9.42
CA ARG A 158 7.26 5.17 8.69
C ARG A 158 8.48 5.59 9.51
N LEU A 159 9.67 5.42 8.93
CA LEU A 159 10.95 5.71 9.56
C LEU A 159 11.83 6.53 8.60
N GLY A 160 11.77 7.86 8.69
CA GLY A 160 12.58 8.73 7.82
C GLY A 160 12.19 8.57 6.36
N ASN A 161 13.09 8.07 5.50
CA ASN A 161 12.85 7.70 4.11
C ASN A 161 12.49 6.22 3.91
N GLU A 162 12.30 5.45 4.98
CA GLU A 162 11.89 4.05 4.90
C GLU A 162 10.42 3.86 5.30
N ILE A 163 9.78 2.90 4.64
CA ILE A 163 8.44 2.40 4.97
C ILE A 163 8.59 0.92 5.19
N TRP A 164 8.19 0.45 6.37
CA TRP A 164 8.32 -0.93 6.78
C TRP A 164 6.93 -1.53 6.90
N ILE A 165 6.70 -2.67 6.27
CA ILE A 165 5.42 -3.38 6.28
C ILE A 165 5.66 -4.76 6.90
N THR A 166 4.81 -5.14 7.85
CA THR A 166 4.83 -6.50 8.40
C THR A 166 3.64 -7.30 7.87
N SER A 167 3.88 -8.56 7.54
CA SER A 167 2.88 -9.50 7.04
C SER A 167 3.25 -10.91 7.48
N ASP A 168 2.33 -11.87 7.36
CA ASP A 168 2.71 -13.27 7.34
C ASP A 168 3.67 -13.56 6.16
N SER A 169 4.48 -14.60 6.32
CA SER A 169 5.52 -14.97 5.37
C SER A 169 4.96 -15.50 4.04
N GLU A 170 3.75 -16.04 4.04
CA GLU A 170 3.11 -16.60 2.83
C GLU A 170 2.68 -15.47 1.87
N ASN A 171 2.15 -14.38 2.42
CA ASN A 171 1.65 -13.22 1.68
C ASN A 171 2.76 -12.20 1.35
N ALA A 172 3.88 -12.21 2.07
CA ALA A 172 4.99 -11.29 1.83
C ALA A 172 5.59 -11.39 0.42
N GLY A 173 5.63 -12.59 -0.17
CA GLY A 173 6.05 -12.76 -1.57
C GLY A 173 5.14 -12.02 -2.55
N ARG A 174 3.82 -12.03 -2.29
CA ARG A 174 2.83 -11.31 -3.10
C ARG A 174 2.95 -9.80 -2.93
N ILE A 175 3.15 -9.32 -1.70
CA ILE A 175 3.44 -7.90 -1.42
C ILE A 175 4.66 -7.43 -2.20
N LEU A 176 5.78 -8.16 -2.11
CA LEU A 176 7.02 -7.82 -2.82
C LEU A 176 6.81 -7.76 -4.34
N SER A 177 6.11 -8.74 -4.91
CA SER A 177 5.83 -8.76 -6.35
C SER A 177 5.03 -7.52 -6.79
N ILE A 178 3.96 -7.18 -6.08
CA ILE A 178 3.12 -6.02 -6.40
C ILE A 178 3.90 -4.71 -6.27
N LEU A 179 4.71 -4.57 -5.21
CA LEU A 179 5.54 -3.39 -5.02
C LEU A 179 6.67 -3.31 -6.06
N SER A 180 7.28 -4.44 -6.41
CA SER A 180 8.31 -4.49 -7.46
C SER A 180 7.75 -4.08 -8.82
N ASP A 181 6.55 -4.56 -9.16
CA ASP A 181 5.84 -4.16 -10.38
C ASP A 181 5.55 -2.66 -10.40
N MET A 182 5.16 -2.09 -9.25
CA MET A 182 4.95 -0.64 -9.12
C MET A 182 6.23 0.15 -9.38
N ILE A 183 7.36 -0.28 -8.79
CA ILE A 183 8.65 0.39 -8.95
C ILE A 183 9.15 0.27 -10.38
N TYR A 184 9.01 -0.91 -11.00
CA TYR A 184 9.45 -1.12 -12.38
C TYR A 184 8.58 -0.37 -13.40
N ARG A 185 7.26 -0.45 -13.28
CA ARG A 185 6.33 0.22 -14.21
C ARG A 185 6.36 1.74 -14.10
N SER A 186 6.77 2.28 -12.96
CA SER A 186 6.90 3.74 -12.78
C SER A 186 8.17 4.33 -13.42
N GLN A 187 9.00 3.50 -14.06
CA GLN A 187 10.16 3.93 -14.86
C GLN A 187 9.82 4.12 -16.36
N HIS A 188 8.59 3.82 -16.77
CA HIS A 188 8.09 3.90 -18.15
C HIS A 188 6.76 4.65 -18.22
#